data_AF-A0A348WU64-F1
#
_entry.id   AF-A0A348WU64-F1
#
_cell.length_a   1.000
_cell.length_b   1.000
_cell.length_c   1.000
_cell.angle_alpha   90.00
_cell.angle_beta   90.00
_cell.angle_gamma   90.00
#
_symmetry.space_group_name_H-M   'P 1'
#
loop_
_entity.id
_entity.type
_entity.pdbx_description
1 polymer ?
#
loop_
_entity_poly.entity_id
_entity_poly.type
_entity_poly.pdbx_seq_one_letter_code
_entity_poly.pdbx_strand_id
1 'polypeptide(L)'
;MKKINKKTIISLIINFIVSIIIFLSIFFARFKIDHFVIDAFSITGIVMLLYAGMKFVISAGAFNVLGFWFKKFTDFFRRTPKYNFKYYDYIEMKKESEKPLLWPTFGIGCIYFVVGIIMIIVTM
;
A
#
# COMPACT_ATOMS: atom_id res chain seq x y z
N MET A 1 3.18 9.59 19.05
CA MET A 1 1.89 9.17 18.45
C MET A 1 1.13 10.40 17.97
N LYS A 2 1.00 10.62 16.65
CA LYS A 2 0.15 11.71 16.12
C LYS A 2 -1.30 11.46 16.53
N LYS A 3 -1.95 12.44 17.18
CA LYS A 3 -3.38 12.39 17.49
C LYS A 3 -4.16 12.32 16.18
N ILE A 4 -4.73 11.14 15.89
CA ILE A 4 -5.55 10.93 14.69
C ILE A 4 -6.80 11.81 14.83
N ASN A 5 -7.04 12.68 13.84
CA ASN A 5 -8.13 13.63 13.84
C ASN A 5 -9.48 12.89 13.71
N LYS A 6 -10.46 13.20 14.58
CA LYS A 6 -11.80 12.58 14.56
C LYS A 6 -12.46 12.63 13.18
N LYS A 7 -12.25 13.73 12.42
CA LYS A 7 -12.78 13.86 11.05
C LYS A 7 -12.22 12.81 10.09
N THR A 8 -10.95 12.44 10.22
CA THR A 8 -10.30 11.41 9.39
C THR A 8 -10.86 10.03 9.68
N ILE A 9 -11.12 9.72 10.96
CA ILE A 9 -11.72 8.44 11.36
C ILE A 9 -13.15 8.34 10.84
N ILE A 10 -13.95 9.40 10.97
CA ILE A 10 -15.33 9.44 10.47
C ILE A 10 -15.36 9.28 8.95
N SER A 11 -14.47 9.95 8.21
CA SER A 11 -14.38 9.80 6.75
C SER A 11 -13.99 8.37 6.33
N LEU A 12 -13.08 7.72 7.05
CA LEU A 12 -12.72 6.32 6.82
C LEU A 12 -13.91 5.38 7.05
N ILE A 13 -14.66 5.57 8.14
CA ILE A 13 -15.84 4.77 8.47
C ILE A 13 -16.92 4.95 7.39
N ILE A 14 -17.19 6.19 6.96
CA ILE A 14 -18.18 6.47 5.91
C ILE A 14 -17.78 5.80 4.60
N ASN A 15 -16.52 5.92 4.16
CA ASN A 15 -16.05 5.26 2.94
C ASN A 15 -16.13 3.74 3.02
N PHE A 16 -15.88 3.17 4.20
CA PHE A 16 -16.02 1.74 4.43
C PHE A 16 -17.49 1.28 4.33
N ILE A 17 -18.41 2.02 4.96
CA ILE A 17 -19.86 1.74 4.88
C ILE A 17 -20.36 1.85 3.45
N VAL A 18 -19.99 2.90 2.72
CA VAL A 18 -20.38 3.09 1.31
C VAL A 18 -19.87 1.94 0.44
N SER A 19 -18.62 1.51 0.65
CA SER A 19 -18.05 0.36 -0.08
C SER A 19 -18.79 -0.94 0.22
N ILE A 20 -19.19 -1.18 1.48
CA ILE A 20 -19.99 -2.34 1.87
C ILE A 20 -21.38 -2.30 1.23
N ILE A 21 -22.03 -1.15 1.20
CA ILE A 21 -23.36 -0.99 0.58
C ILE A 21 -23.26 -1.29 -0.91
N ILE A 22 -22.28 -0.71 -1.61
CA ILE A 22 -22.05 -0.98 -3.04
C ILE A 22 -21.78 -2.47 -3.27
N PHE A 23 -20.95 -3.10 -2.44
CA PHE A 23 -20.65 -4.53 -2.53
C PHE A 23 -21.92 -5.39 -2.35
N LEU A 24 -22.71 -5.13 -1.30
CA LEU A 24 -23.96 -5.84 -1.03
C LEU A 24 -25.00 -5.60 -2.14
N SER A 25 -25.12 -4.38 -2.65
CA SER A 25 -26.01 -4.07 -3.77
C SER A 25 -25.64 -4.84 -5.03
N ILE A 26 -24.34 -4.96 -5.36
CA ILE A 26 -23.88 -5.77 -6.48
C ILE A 26 -24.12 -7.26 -6.22
N PHE A 27 -23.87 -7.72 -4.99
CA PHE A 27 -24.06 -9.11 -4.57
C PHE A 27 -25.52 -9.57 -4.67
N PHE A 28 -26.48 -8.76 -4.20
CA PHE A 28 -27.90 -9.08 -4.27
C PHE A 28 -28.51 -8.84 -5.66
N ALA A 29 -27.99 -7.89 -6.45
CA ALA A 29 -28.49 -7.63 -7.80
C ALA A 29 -28.04 -8.68 -8.82
N ARG A 30 -26.87 -9.32 -8.62
CA ARG A 30 -26.39 -10.43 -9.45
C ARG A 30 -26.48 -11.74 -8.67
N PHE A 31 -27.65 -12.38 -8.68
CA PHE A 31 -27.86 -13.74 -8.15
C PHE A 31 -27.07 -14.85 -8.89
N LYS A 32 -26.16 -14.48 -9.80
CA LYS A 32 -25.08 -15.33 -10.28
C LYS A 32 -23.78 -14.59 -9.96
N ILE A 33 -22.94 -15.20 -9.12
CA ILE A 33 -21.59 -14.72 -8.88
C ILE A 33 -20.86 -14.78 -10.23
N ASP A 34 -20.83 -13.67 -10.94
CA ASP A 34 -20.05 -13.55 -12.17
C ASP A 34 -18.57 -13.51 -11.79
N HIS A 35 -17.73 -14.14 -12.63
CA HIS A 35 -16.27 -14.10 -12.55
C HIS A 35 -15.71 -12.70 -12.24
N PHE A 36 -16.40 -11.66 -12.71
CA PHE A 36 -16.01 -10.26 -12.52
C PHE A 36 -15.89 -9.82 -11.05
N VAL A 37 -16.77 -10.30 -10.15
CA VAL A 37 -16.69 -9.93 -8.73
C VAL A 37 -15.51 -10.63 -8.07
N ILE A 38 -15.31 -11.91 -8.40
CA ILE A 38 -14.19 -12.71 -7.91
C ILE A 38 -12.85 -12.10 -8.34
N ASP A 39 -12.76 -11.68 -9.60
CA ASP A 39 -11.59 -11.03 -10.17
C ASP A 39 -11.32 -9.69 -9.49
N ALA A 40 -12.34 -8.88 -9.25
CA ALA A 40 -12.19 -7.59 -8.57
C ALA A 40 -11.58 -7.74 -7.17
N PHE A 41 -12.04 -8.71 -6.37
CA PHE A 41 -11.49 -8.94 -5.01
C PHE A 41 -10.11 -9.60 -5.04
N SER A 42 -9.92 -10.60 -5.90
CA SER A 42 -8.67 -11.37 -5.98
C SER A 42 -7.51 -10.53 -6.53
N ILE A 43 -7.74 -9.79 -7.62
CA ILE A 43 -6.73 -8.90 -8.22
C ILE A 43 -6.38 -7.79 -7.24
N THR A 44 -7.38 -7.15 -6.61
CA THR A 44 -7.13 -6.08 -5.63
C THR A 44 -6.33 -6.60 -4.43
N GLY A 45 -6.65 -7.79 -3.91
CA GLY A 45 -5.91 -8.43 -2.82
C GLY A 45 -4.45 -8.72 -3.19
N ILE A 46 -4.21 -9.31 -4.36
CA ILE A 46 -2.86 -9.60 -4.88
C ILE A 46 -2.05 -8.30 -5.05
N VAL A 47 -2.64 -7.28 -5.65
CA VAL A 47 -1.98 -5.98 -5.86
C VAL A 47 -1.61 -5.33 -4.53
N MET A 48 -2.50 -5.38 -3.53
CA MET A 48 -2.20 -4.85 -2.19
C MET A 48 -1.09 -5.65 -1.48
N LEU A 49 -1.06 -6.98 -1.61
CA LEU A 49 0.02 -7.80 -1.07
C LEU A 49 1.36 -7.51 -1.74
N LEU A 50 1.39 -7.37 -3.06
CA LEU A 50 2.58 -6.97 -3.81
C LEU A 50 3.07 -5.59 -3.38
N TYR A 51 2.15 -4.64 -3.19
CA TYR A 51 2.49 -3.30 -2.69
C TYR A 51 3.05 -3.33 -1.25
N ALA A 52 2.49 -4.15 -0.38
CA ALA A 52 3.02 -4.39 0.96
C ALA A 52 4.43 -5.01 0.91
N GLY A 53 4.65 -5.99 0.02
CA GLY A 53 5.95 -6.60 -0.25
C GLY A 53 6.97 -5.59 -0.75
N MET A 54 6.60 -4.73 -1.69
CA MET A 54 7.48 -3.63 -2.14
C MET A 54 7.86 -2.70 -0.99
N LYS A 55 6.90 -2.30 -0.14
CA LYS A 55 7.21 -1.48 1.03
C LYS A 55 8.15 -2.20 2.01
N PHE A 56 7.98 -3.52 2.19
CA PHE A 56 8.89 -4.32 3.02
C PHE A 56 10.32 -4.27 2.48
N VAL A 57 10.51 -4.56 1.19
CA VAL A 57 11.83 -4.52 0.52
C VAL A 57 12.45 -3.12 0.57
N ILE A 58 11.65 -2.07 0.38
CA ILE A 58 12.09 -0.67 0.49
C ILE A 58 12.53 -0.36 1.93
N SER A 59 11.78 -0.83 2.95
CA SER A 59 12.11 -0.61 4.36
C SER A 59 13.34 -1.39 4.82
N ALA A 60 13.64 -2.53 4.18
CA ALA A 60 14.89 -3.28 4.34
C ALA A 60 16.10 -2.55 3.71
N GLY A 61 15.87 -1.47 2.96
CA GLY A 61 16.93 -0.65 2.40
C GLY A 61 17.50 -1.15 1.08
N ALA A 62 16.86 -2.12 0.42
CA ALA A 62 17.32 -2.69 -0.85
C ALA A 62 17.51 -1.61 -1.95
N PHE A 63 16.73 -0.53 -1.91
CA PHE A 63 16.80 0.57 -2.86
C PHE A 63 17.60 1.79 -2.36
N ASN A 64 18.33 1.68 -1.24
CA ASN A 64 19.09 2.80 -0.68
C ASN A 64 20.22 3.24 -1.62
N VAL A 65 20.94 2.29 -2.21
CA VAL A 65 22.04 2.57 -3.15
C VAL A 65 21.51 3.27 -4.40
N LEU A 66 20.43 2.75 -4.99
CA LEU A 66 19.80 3.34 -6.18
C LEU A 66 19.25 4.75 -5.89
N GLY A 67 18.59 4.95 -4.74
CA GLY A 67 18.09 6.26 -4.34
C GLY A 67 19.21 7.29 -4.07
N PHE A 68 20.36 6.84 -3.56
CA PHE A 68 21.54 7.68 -3.39
C PHE A 68 22.11 8.11 -4.74
N TRP A 69 22.33 7.16 -5.65
CA TRP A 69 22.83 7.43 -7.00
C TRP A 69 21.91 8.35 -7.78
N PHE A 70 20.59 8.14 -7.70
CA PHE A 70 19.62 8.99 -8.36
C PHE A 70 19.67 10.43 -7.83
N LYS A 71 19.74 10.63 -6.51
CA LYS A 71 19.90 11.98 -5.94
C LYS A 71 21.20 12.64 -6.37
N LYS A 72 22.32 11.90 -6.35
CA LYS A 72 23.63 12.40 -6.77
C LYS A 72 23.64 12.78 -8.25
N PHE A 73 23.00 11.98 -9.09
CA PHE A 73 22.80 12.27 -10.51
C PHE A 73 21.98 13.55 -10.71
N THR A 74 20.86 13.70 -10.01
CA THR A 74 20.04 14.92 -10.12
C THR A 74 20.74 16.17 -9.60
N ASP A 75 21.59 16.05 -8.58
CA ASP A 75 22.37 17.18 -8.06
C ASP A 75 23.49 17.60 -9.03
N PHE A 76 23.96 16.72 -9.92
CA PHE A 76 24.93 17.08 -10.96
C PHE A 76 24.40 18.12 -11.95
N PHE A 77 23.08 18.14 -12.16
CA PHE A 77 22.42 19.11 -13.03
C PHE A 77 22.04 20.43 -12.32
N ARG A 78 22.31 20.55 -11.01
CA ARG A 78 21.97 21.76 -10.24
C ARG A 78 23.17 22.70 -10.17
N ARG A 79 22.91 24.00 -10.40
CA ARG A 79 23.93 25.06 -10.29
C ARG A 79 24.50 25.22 -8.88
N THR A 80 23.71 24.91 -7.86
CA THR A 80 24.15 24.89 -6.46
C THR A 80 23.82 23.52 -5.85
N PRO A 81 24.84 22.73 -5.46
CA PRO A 81 24.59 21.44 -4.83
C PRO A 81 23.88 21.67 -3.50
N LYS A 82 22.67 21.11 -3.36
CA LYS A 82 21.89 21.25 -2.12
C LYS A 82 22.45 20.37 -1.00
N TYR A 83 23.19 19.32 -1.37
CA TYR A 83 23.61 18.28 -0.46
C TYR A 83 25.01 17.77 -0.81
N ASN A 84 25.92 17.80 0.16
CA ASN A 84 27.28 17.27 0.03
C ASN A 84 27.41 15.93 0.80
N PHE A 85 26.46 15.02 0.60
CA PHE A 85 26.35 13.82 1.44
C PHE A 85 27.32 12.71 1.02
N LYS A 86 28.04 12.16 2.01
CA LYS A 86 28.63 10.82 1.88
C LYS A 86 27.51 9.78 1.97
N TYR A 87 27.75 8.59 1.45
CA TYR A 87 26.77 7.50 1.47
C TYR A 87 26.31 7.15 2.90
N TYR A 88 27.21 7.28 3.88
CA TYR A 88 26.93 7.08 5.30
C TYR A 88 25.85 8.05 5.83
N ASP A 89 26.02 9.35 5.58
CA ASP A 89 25.05 10.38 5.99
C ASP A 89 23.66 10.13 5.36
N TYR A 90 23.63 9.63 4.12
CA TYR A 90 22.39 9.27 3.43
C TYR A 90 21.67 8.10 4.10
N ILE A 91 22.39 7.07 4.54
CA ILE A 91 21.81 5.95 5.29
C ILE A 91 21.30 6.44 6.64
N GLU A 92 22.06 7.28 7.33
CA GLU A 92 21.75 7.77 8.67
C GLU A 92 20.46 8.61 8.65
N MET A 93 20.34 9.54 7.71
CA MET A 93 19.10 10.30 7.47
C MET A 93 17.89 9.40 7.17
N LYS A 94 18.11 8.30 6.43
CA LYS A 94 17.01 7.37 6.08
C LYS A 94 16.65 6.44 7.25
N LYS A 95 17.57 6.20 8.17
CA LYS A 95 17.35 5.46 9.41
C LYS A 95 16.57 6.29 10.43
N GLU A 96 16.77 7.60 10.43
CA GLU A 96 16.00 8.57 11.23
C GLU A 96 14.61 8.85 10.64
N SER A 97 14.42 8.69 9.33
CA SER A 97 13.09 8.83 8.70
C SER A 97 12.15 7.69 9.15
N GLU A 98 10.93 8.05 9.58
CA GLU A 98 9.92 7.11 10.07
C GLU A 98 9.72 5.94 9.07
N LYS A 99 10.02 4.71 9.51
CA LYS A 99 9.78 3.51 8.70
C LYS A 99 8.30 3.43 8.34
N PRO A 100 7.95 3.18 7.06
CA PRO A 100 6.55 3.09 6.67
C PRO A 100 5.85 1.98 7.48
N LEU A 101 4.66 2.29 8.04
CA LEU A 101 3.86 1.30 8.75
C LEU A 101 3.40 0.20 7.76
N LEU A 102 3.99 -1.00 7.87
CA LEU A 102 3.72 -2.14 6.98
C LEU A 102 2.46 -2.91 7.37
N TRP A 103 2.23 -3.04 8.68
CA TRP A 103 1.18 -3.87 9.27
C TRP A 103 -0.24 -3.58 8.75
N PRO A 104 -0.68 -2.32 8.58
CA PRO A 104 -2.03 -2.05 8.09
C PRO A 104 -2.21 -2.46 6.62
N THR A 105 -1.21 -2.21 5.77
CA THR A 105 -1.29 -2.54 4.34
C THR A 105 -1.26 -4.06 4.13
N PHE A 106 -0.44 -4.78 4.89
CA PHE A 106 -0.38 -6.24 4.85
C PHE A 106 -1.69 -6.87 5.35
N GLY A 107 -2.24 -6.38 6.47
CA GLY A 107 -3.50 -6.86 7.01
C GLY A 107 -4.68 -6.71 6.05
N ILE A 108 -4.80 -5.53 5.41
CA ILE A 108 -5.85 -5.27 4.41
C ILE A 108 -5.66 -6.20 3.20
N GLY A 109 -4.43 -6.35 2.69
CA GLY A 109 -4.15 -7.25 1.57
C GLY A 109 -4.54 -8.70 1.85
N CYS A 110 -4.23 -9.22 3.04
CA CYS A 110 -4.63 -10.56 3.46
C CYS A 110 -6.15 -10.73 3.53
N ILE A 111 -6.89 -9.75 4.07
CA ILE A 111 -8.36 -9.81 4.14
C ILE A 111 -8.96 -9.90 2.74
N TYR A 112 -8.54 -9.03 1.82
CA TYR A 112 -9.03 -9.06 0.43
C TYR A 112 -8.69 -10.38 -0.29
N PHE A 113 -7.49 -10.92 -0.05
CA PHE A 113 -7.07 -12.19 -0.64
C PHE A 113 -7.87 -13.38 -0.11
N VAL A 114 -8.11 -13.46 1.20
CA VAL A 114 -8.93 -14.51 1.83
C VAL A 114 -10.37 -14.44 1.33
N VAL A 115 -10.95 -13.23 1.26
CA VAL A 115 -12.30 -13.01 0.72
C VAL A 115 -12.40 -13.46 -0.74
N GLY A 116 -11.39 -13.17 -1.57
CA GLY A 116 -11.31 -13.67 -2.95
C GLY A 116 -11.27 -15.20 -3.03
N ILE A 117 -10.43 -15.86 -2.21
CA ILE A 117 -10.36 -17.33 -2.15
C ILE A 117 -11.69 -17.95 -1.74
N ILE A 118 -12.35 -17.39 -0.71
CA ILE A 118 -13.65 -17.89 -0.26
C ILE A 118 -14.68 -17.80 -1.39
N MET A 119 -14.71 -16.69 -2.14
CA MET A 119 -15.62 -16.55 -3.28
C MET A 119 -15.30 -17.54 -4.41
N ILE A 120 -14.02 -17.84 -4.69
CA ILE A 120 -13.63 -18.88 -5.64
C ILE A 120 -14.18 -20.25 -5.20
N ILE A 121 -13.96 -20.62 -3.94
CA ILE A 121 -14.41 -21.91 -3.38
C ILE A 121 -15.93 -22.05 -3.41
N VAL A 122 -16.67 -20.97 -3.09
CA VAL A 122 -18.14 -20.98 -3.09
C VAL A 122 -18.72 -21.03 -4.52
N THR A 123 -17.94 -20.60 -5.53
CA THR A 123 -18.40 -20.53 -6.92
C THR A 123 -18.01 -21.78 -7.74
N MET A 124 -16.98 -22.53 -7.32
CA MET A 124 -16.70 -23.88 -7.83
C MET A 124 -17.73 -24.89 -7.33
#